data_AF-A0AAJ2TWF0-F1
#
_entry.id   AF-A0AAJ2TWF0-F1
#
_cell.length_a   1.000
_cell.length_b   1.000
_cell.length_c   1.000
_cell.angle_alpha   90.00
_cell.angle_beta   90.00
_cell.angle_gamma   90.00
#
_symmetry.space_group_name_H-M   'P 1'
#
loop_
_entity.id
_entity.type
_entity.pdbx_description
1 polymer ?
#
loop_
_entity_poly.entity_id
_entity_poly.type
_entity_poly.pdbx_seq_one_letter_code
_entity_poly.pdbx_strand_id
1 'polypeptide(L)'
;GTFSSQLFQVGANAGQAIAIDKTIDAKANALGGAQFSSGTATAIAGTADTDTAVGAFTITDSKGTVFNFGAMTVKSVGDAAANTAANGKAVAAAINAKIGETGVLAETDAAGALTLTSVKDSVNNAGAFTAIGSSLAGFAAATPVPGKQFADKIDVSTVKGAQQAMEVVDKALGAINSTRADLGA
;
A
#
# COMPACT_ATOMS: atom_id res chain seq x y z
N GLY A 1 -13.14 7.15 20.52
CA GLY A 1 -12.59 7.32 21.87
C GLY A 1 -13.48 6.59 22.87
N THR A 2 -13.40 6.91 24.16
CA THR A 2 -14.32 6.35 25.18
C THR A 2 -15.66 7.08 25.25
N PHE A 3 -15.82 8.19 24.54
CA PHE A 3 -17.08 8.94 24.46
C PHE A 3 -18.05 8.26 23.48
N SER A 4 -19.21 7.81 23.98
CA SER A 4 -20.20 7.04 23.21
C SER A 4 -21.38 7.88 22.71
N SER A 5 -21.98 8.71 23.55
CA SER A 5 -22.97 9.73 23.19
C SER A 5 -23.46 10.36 24.49
N GLN A 6 -23.84 11.64 24.47
CA GLN A 6 -24.50 12.29 25.61
C GLN A 6 -25.71 13.09 25.13
N LEU A 7 -26.79 13.05 25.91
CA LEU A 7 -28.01 13.83 25.68
C LEU A 7 -28.00 15.07 26.57
N PHE A 8 -28.31 16.22 25.99
CA PHE A 8 -28.45 17.50 26.69
C PHE A 8 -29.89 17.98 26.54
N GLN A 9 -30.61 18.07 27.65
CA GLN A 9 -31.96 18.62 27.69
C GLN A 9 -31.93 20.11 27.34
N VAL A 10 -32.66 20.50 26.30
CA VAL A 10 -32.73 21.90 25.81
C VAL A 10 -34.14 22.48 25.77
N GLY A 11 -35.17 21.62 25.84
CA GLY A 11 -36.57 22.06 25.92
C GLY A 11 -37.12 22.14 27.34
N ALA A 12 -38.34 22.67 27.48
CA ALA A 12 -39.00 22.84 28.78
C ALA A 12 -39.52 21.52 29.38
N ASN A 13 -39.73 20.49 28.54
CA ASN A 13 -40.27 19.20 28.95
C ASN A 13 -39.24 18.07 28.83
N ALA A 14 -39.26 17.11 29.75
CA ALA A 14 -38.36 15.96 29.73
C ALA A 14 -38.40 15.23 28.37
N GLY A 15 -37.22 14.96 27.80
CA GLY A 15 -37.06 14.26 26.53
C GLY A 15 -36.83 15.17 25.31
N GLN A 16 -36.97 16.49 25.47
CA GLN A 16 -36.59 17.48 24.45
C GLN A 16 -35.09 17.78 24.55
N ALA A 17 -34.27 16.84 24.07
CA ALA A 17 -32.81 16.90 24.16
C ALA A 17 -32.13 16.95 22.78
N ILE A 18 -30.93 17.52 22.75
CA ILE A 18 -29.97 17.38 21.65
C ILE A 18 -28.96 16.29 22.04
N ALA A 19 -28.68 15.38 21.12
CA ALA A 19 -27.64 14.37 21.29
C ALA A 19 -26.32 14.89 20.71
N ILE A 20 -25.23 14.65 21.42
CA ILE A 20 -23.89 14.64 20.84
C ILE A 20 -23.53 13.18 20.61
N ASP A 21 -23.32 12.81 19.34
CA ASP A 21 -22.99 11.45 18.94
C ASP A 21 -21.56 11.05 19.31
N LYS A 22 -21.25 9.75 19.18
CA LYS A 22 -19.90 9.22 19.42
C LYS A 22 -18.86 9.97 18.60
N THR A 23 -17.71 10.23 19.20
CA THR A 23 -16.56 10.81 18.51
C THR A 23 -15.52 9.74 18.20
N ILE A 24 -14.75 9.96 17.12
CA ILE A 24 -13.69 9.02 16.71
C ILE A 24 -12.63 8.84 17.81
N ASP A 25 -11.82 7.77 17.72
CA ASP A 25 -10.61 7.67 18.54
C ASP A 25 -9.45 8.38 17.83
N ALA A 26 -9.08 9.55 18.31
CA ALA A 26 -8.01 10.36 17.75
C ALA A 26 -6.60 10.00 18.29
N LYS A 27 -6.47 8.91 19.06
CA LYS A 27 -5.16 8.40 19.48
C LYS A 27 -4.36 7.92 18.27
N ALA A 28 -3.03 8.09 18.34
CA ALA A 28 -2.12 7.71 17.25
C ALA A 28 -2.24 6.24 16.83
N ASN A 29 -2.60 5.35 17.76
CA ASN A 29 -2.78 3.92 17.52
C ASN A 29 -4.14 3.51 16.95
N ALA A 30 -5.04 4.46 16.68
CA ALA A 30 -6.38 4.22 16.16
C ALA A 30 -6.71 5.06 14.91
N LEU A 31 -5.92 6.10 14.63
CA LEU A 31 -6.14 7.03 13.55
C LEU A 31 -5.41 6.62 12.26
N GLY A 32 -6.08 6.75 11.11
CA GLY A 32 -5.45 6.55 9.79
C GLY A 32 -5.34 5.10 9.30
N GLY A 33 -6.06 4.16 9.92
CA GLY A 33 -5.94 2.72 9.66
C GLY A 33 -5.89 2.32 8.18
N ALA A 34 -4.70 1.94 7.70
CA ALA A 34 -4.43 1.49 6.34
C ALA A 34 -3.74 0.12 6.33
N GLN A 35 -4.04 -0.71 5.34
CA GLN A 35 -3.43 -2.03 5.15
C GLN A 35 -2.59 -1.99 3.89
N PHE A 36 -1.38 -2.52 3.95
CA PHE A 36 -0.46 -2.49 2.82
C PHE A 36 -0.10 -3.91 2.43
N SER A 37 -0.68 -4.39 1.33
CA SER A 37 -0.35 -5.70 0.77
C SER A 37 1.10 -5.74 0.30
N SER A 38 1.74 -6.89 0.44
CA SER A 38 3.03 -7.16 -0.16
C SER A 38 3.04 -8.53 -0.83
N GLY A 39 4.06 -8.79 -1.64
CA GLY A 39 4.31 -10.09 -2.24
C GLY A 39 5.74 -10.16 -2.77
N THR A 40 6.23 -11.38 -3.00
CA THR A 40 7.56 -11.60 -3.56
C THR A 40 7.46 -12.28 -4.91
N ALA A 41 8.33 -11.93 -5.84
CA ALA A 41 8.50 -12.62 -7.11
C ALA A 41 9.92 -13.19 -7.20
N THR A 42 10.05 -14.34 -7.85
CA THR A 42 11.36 -15.00 -8.02
C THR A 42 12.27 -14.18 -8.92
N ALA A 43 13.58 -14.34 -8.73
CA ALA A 43 14.57 -13.67 -9.55
C ALA A 43 14.47 -14.12 -11.01
N ILE A 44 14.68 -13.19 -11.94
CA ILE A 44 14.69 -13.48 -13.37
C ILE A 44 16.09 -13.92 -13.76
N ALA A 45 16.25 -15.22 -13.98
CA ALA A 45 17.54 -15.84 -14.26
C ALA A 45 18.25 -15.17 -15.46
N GLY A 46 19.47 -14.69 -15.20
CA GLY A 46 20.39 -14.22 -16.22
C GLY A 46 21.28 -15.36 -16.73
N THR A 47 21.77 -15.23 -17.97
CA THR A 47 22.78 -16.11 -18.55
C THR A 47 24.07 -15.31 -18.76
N ALA A 48 25.24 -15.90 -18.53
CA ALA A 48 26.52 -15.21 -18.76
C ALA A 48 26.64 -14.74 -20.22
N ASP A 49 27.26 -13.57 -20.41
CA ASP A 49 27.52 -12.97 -21.73
C ASP A 49 26.31 -12.82 -22.66
N THR A 50 25.08 -12.93 -22.13
CA THR A 50 23.85 -12.93 -22.93
C THR A 50 22.84 -11.93 -22.37
N ASP A 51 22.33 -11.05 -23.24
CA ASP A 51 21.25 -10.13 -22.91
C ASP A 51 20.01 -10.92 -22.45
N THR A 52 19.36 -10.47 -21.38
CA THR A 52 18.14 -11.13 -20.89
C THR A 52 16.90 -10.45 -21.45
N ALA A 53 16.04 -11.22 -22.12
CA ALA A 53 14.70 -10.77 -22.49
C ALA A 53 13.74 -11.01 -21.32
N VAL A 54 13.25 -9.93 -20.72
CA VAL A 54 12.18 -9.96 -19.72
C VAL A 54 10.85 -9.85 -20.47
N GLY A 55 9.99 -10.86 -20.30
CA GLY A 55 8.65 -10.87 -20.89
C GLY A 55 7.77 -9.75 -20.35
N ALA A 56 6.72 -9.40 -21.10
CA ALA A 56 5.70 -8.48 -20.61
C ALA A 56 5.04 -9.05 -19.34
N PHE A 57 4.70 -8.17 -18.39
CA PHE A 57 4.07 -8.56 -17.14
C PHE A 57 3.04 -7.52 -16.70
N THR A 58 2.21 -7.91 -15.74
CA THR A 58 1.17 -7.05 -15.17
C THR A 58 1.32 -6.91 -13.67
N ILE A 59 0.82 -5.79 -13.14
CA ILE A 59 0.53 -5.57 -11.73
C ILE A 59 -0.97 -5.29 -11.62
N THR A 60 -1.63 -5.95 -10.67
CA THR A 60 -3.04 -5.71 -10.37
C THR A 60 -3.15 -5.08 -8.99
N ASP A 61 -3.80 -3.92 -8.91
CA ASP A 61 -4.03 -3.26 -7.63
C ASP A 61 -5.16 -3.94 -6.81
N SER A 62 -5.33 -3.48 -5.58
CA SER A 62 -6.39 -3.97 -4.68
C SER A 62 -7.83 -3.64 -5.12
N LYS A 63 -7.99 -2.80 -6.15
CA LYS A 63 -9.28 -2.45 -6.77
C LYS A 63 -9.56 -3.26 -8.04
N GLY A 64 -8.62 -4.11 -8.47
CA GLY A 64 -8.73 -4.93 -9.68
C GLY A 64 -8.25 -4.25 -10.96
N THR A 65 -7.65 -3.05 -10.88
CA THR A 65 -7.07 -2.36 -12.03
C THR A 65 -5.79 -3.07 -12.46
N VAL A 66 -5.68 -3.41 -13.74
CA VAL A 66 -4.51 -4.08 -14.31
C VAL A 66 -3.60 -3.08 -15.02
N PHE A 67 -2.35 -3.00 -14.58
CA PHE A 67 -1.31 -2.17 -15.17
C PHE A 67 -0.36 -3.03 -15.99
N ASN A 68 -0.16 -2.65 -17.25
CA ASN A 68 0.66 -3.40 -18.20
C ASN A 68 2.08 -2.83 -18.27
N PHE A 69 3.05 -3.73 -18.26
CA PHE A 69 4.46 -3.46 -18.49
C PHE A 69 4.91 -4.20 -19.75
N GLY A 70 5.46 -3.46 -20.71
CA GLY A 70 5.97 -4.04 -21.94
C GLY A 70 7.20 -4.92 -21.69
N ALA A 71 7.47 -5.81 -22.62
CA ALA A 71 8.71 -6.58 -22.61
C ALA A 71 9.93 -5.64 -22.69
N MET A 72 11.04 -6.07 -22.08
CA MET A 72 12.29 -5.31 -22.10
C MET A 72 13.51 -6.20 -22.23
N THR A 73 14.59 -5.63 -22.74
CA THR A 73 15.89 -6.30 -22.82
C THR A 73 16.85 -5.65 -21.83
N VAL A 74 17.43 -6.46 -20.97
CA VAL A 74 18.47 -6.04 -20.02
C VAL A 74 19.82 -6.49 -20.57
N LYS A 75 20.74 -5.54 -20.70
CA LYS A 75 22.08 -5.80 -21.25
C LYS A 75 22.91 -6.63 -20.28
N SER A 76 23.61 -7.63 -20.83
CA SER A 76 24.53 -8.45 -20.05
C SER A 76 25.68 -7.63 -19.47
N VAL A 77 26.07 -7.96 -18.26
CA VAL A 77 27.30 -7.51 -17.59
C VAL A 77 28.35 -8.64 -17.51
N GLY A 78 28.19 -9.70 -18.30
CA GLY A 78 29.15 -10.79 -18.47
C GLY A 78 29.00 -11.96 -17.49
N ASP A 79 28.46 -11.72 -16.29
CA ASP A 79 28.25 -12.77 -15.27
C ASP A 79 26.77 -13.13 -15.08
N ALA A 80 26.46 -14.41 -14.91
CA ALA A 80 25.09 -14.90 -14.80
C ALA A 80 24.37 -14.40 -13.52
N ALA A 81 25.06 -14.36 -12.38
CA ALA A 81 24.49 -13.89 -11.12
C ALA A 81 24.30 -12.37 -11.14
N ALA A 82 25.28 -11.64 -11.67
CA ALA A 82 25.20 -10.20 -11.85
C ALA A 82 24.09 -9.81 -12.85
N ASN A 83 23.90 -10.59 -13.93
CA ASN A 83 22.77 -10.43 -14.85
C ASN A 83 21.43 -10.66 -14.16
N THR A 84 21.32 -11.70 -13.33
CA THR A 84 20.10 -11.97 -12.54
C THR A 84 19.75 -10.78 -11.63
N ALA A 85 20.75 -10.22 -10.93
CA ALA A 85 20.56 -9.03 -10.11
C ALA A 85 20.19 -7.79 -10.94
N ALA A 86 20.83 -7.59 -12.10
CA ALA A 86 20.52 -6.50 -13.02
C ALA A 86 19.09 -6.58 -13.57
N ASN A 87 18.61 -7.80 -13.89
CA ASN A 87 17.26 -8.05 -14.36
C ASN A 87 16.22 -7.63 -13.32
N GLY A 88 16.40 -8.05 -12.06
CA GLY A 88 15.53 -7.64 -10.96
C GLY A 88 15.49 -6.13 -10.80
N LYS A 89 16.66 -5.48 -10.80
CA LYS A 89 16.78 -4.00 -10.71
C LYS A 89 16.06 -3.28 -11.85
N ALA A 90 16.18 -3.78 -13.08
CA ALA A 90 15.52 -3.19 -14.24
C ALA A 90 13.99 -3.28 -14.12
N VAL A 91 13.46 -4.43 -13.69
CA VAL A 91 12.02 -4.60 -13.45
C VAL A 91 11.54 -3.73 -12.30
N ALA A 92 12.28 -3.67 -11.19
CA ALA A 92 11.93 -2.80 -10.07
C ALA A 92 11.93 -1.32 -10.47
N ALA A 93 12.91 -0.88 -11.25
CA ALA A 93 12.95 0.48 -11.80
C ALA A 93 11.74 0.78 -12.71
N ALA A 94 11.35 -0.18 -13.55
CA ALA A 94 10.17 -0.04 -14.41
C ALA A 94 8.87 0.11 -13.61
N ILE A 95 8.70 -0.70 -12.56
CA ILE A 95 7.54 -0.62 -11.65
C ILE A 95 7.55 0.71 -10.89
N ASN A 96 8.70 1.09 -10.32
CA ASN A 96 8.83 2.33 -9.54
C ASN A 96 8.64 3.59 -10.39
N ALA A 97 8.98 3.56 -11.68
CA ALA A 97 8.69 4.66 -12.60
C ALA A 97 7.18 4.92 -12.76
N LYS A 98 6.34 3.91 -12.50
CA LYS A 98 4.87 4.01 -12.52
C LYS A 98 4.23 3.91 -11.14
N ILE A 99 4.98 4.12 -10.05
CA ILE A 99 4.46 3.99 -8.68
C ILE A 99 3.24 4.88 -8.41
N GLY A 100 3.17 6.07 -9.03
CA GLY A 100 2.04 6.98 -8.91
C GLY A 100 0.74 6.44 -9.53
N GLU A 101 0.86 5.55 -10.52
CA GLU A 101 -0.28 4.88 -11.16
C GLU A 101 -0.61 3.56 -10.47
N THR A 102 0.41 2.71 -10.27
CA THR A 102 0.22 1.36 -9.71
C THR A 102 -0.02 1.35 -8.22
N GLY A 103 0.48 2.34 -7.48
CA GLY A 103 0.51 2.33 -6.02
C GLY A 103 1.41 1.23 -5.44
N VAL A 104 2.34 0.67 -6.22
CA VAL A 104 3.23 -0.43 -5.81
C VAL A 104 4.69 0.01 -5.91
N LEU A 105 5.40 -0.11 -4.80
CA LEU A 105 6.86 0.01 -4.72
C LEU A 105 7.49 -1.37 -4.92
N ALA A 106 8.49 -1.45 -5.78
CA ALA A 106 9.31 -2.64 -6.01
C ALA A 106 10.72 -2.45 -5.45
N GLU A 107 11.16 -3.43 -4.66
CA GLU A 107 12.51 -3.51 -4.10
C GLU A 107 13.14 -4.83 -4.55
N THR A 108 14.45 -4.87 -4.71
CA THR A 108 15.18 -6.07 -5.13
C THR A 108 16.21 -6.46 -4.08
N ASP A 109 16.32 -7.75 -3.79
CA ASP A 109 17.43 -8.26 -2.98
C ASP A 109 18.74 -8.36 -3.80
N ALA A 110 19.81 -8.83 -3.16
CA ALA A 110 21.11 -8.99 -3.81
C ALA A 110 21.12 -10.09 -4.89
N ALA A 111 20.19 -11.05 -4.83
CA ALA A 111 20.04 -12.14 -5.78
C ALA A 111 19.13 -11.76 -6.98
N GLY A 112 18.47 -10.61 -6.94
CA GLY A 112 17.56 -10.13 -7.98
C GLY A 112 16.10 -10.56 -7.79
N ALA A 113 15.74 -11.17 -6.67
CA ALA A 113 14.34 -11.43 -6.34
C ALA A 113 13.65 -10.11 -5.97
N LEU A 114 12.37 -9.99 -6.33
CA LEU A 114 11.60 -8.75 -6.13
C LEU A 114 10.68 -8.88 -4.93
N THR A 115 10.62 -7.81 -4.13
CA THR A 115 9.57 -7.56 -3.14
C THR A 115 8.71 -6.41 -3.63
N LEU A 116 7.43 -6.68 -3.86
CA LEU A 116 6.43 -5.69 -4.20
C LEU A 116 5.66 -5.32 -2.94
N THR A 117 5.57 -4.03 -2.62
CA THR A 117 4.80 -3.51 -1.49
C THR A 117 3.83 -2.45 -2.00
N SER A 118 2.56 -2.58 -1.67
CA SER A 118 1.58 -1.51 -1.84
C SER A 118 1.93 -0.33 -0.94
N VAL A 119 1.94 0.86 -1.53
CA VAL A 119 2.01 2.14 -0.80
C VAL A 119 0.64 2.81 -0.68
N LYS A 120 -0.36 2.25 -1.36
CA LYS A 120 -1.78 2.59 -1.23
C LYS A 120 -2.49 1.63 -0.31
N ASP A 121 -3.61 2.07 0.27
CA ASP A 121 -4.44 1.20 1.08
C ASP A 121 -4.99 0.04 0.24
N SER A 122 -4.68 -1.18 0.67
CA SER A 122 -5.00 -2.42 -0.02
C SER A 122 -6.40 -2.90 0.34
N VAL A 123 -7.39 -2.04 0.16
CA VAL A 123 -8.81 -2.36 0.28
C VAL A 123 -9.50 -2.18 -1.07
N ASN A 124 -10.45 -3.05 -1.34
CA ASN A 124 -11.32 -2.93 -2.51
C ASN A 124 -12.42 -1.88 -2.27
N ASN A 125 -13.24 -1.64 -3.29
CA ASN A 125 -14.37 -0.71 -3.22
C ASN A 125 -15.43 -1.08 -2.17
N ALA A 126 -15.46 -2.33 -1.70
CA ALA A 126 -16.32 -2.78 -0.60
C ALA A 126 -15.67 -2.63 0.79
N GLY A 127 -14.46 -2.08 0.87
CA GLY A 127 -13.71 -1.88 2.12
C GLY A 127 -13.06 -3.15 2.68
N ALA A 128 -13.07 -4.26 1.94
CA ALA A 128 -12.41 -5.49 2.33
C ALA A 128 -10.95 -5.51 1.84
N PHE A 129 -10.06 -6.12 2.63
CA PHE A 129 -8.67 -6.29 2.21
C PHE A 129 -8.61 -7.09 0.90
N THR A 130 -7.77 -6.65 -0.03
CA THR A 130 -7.51 -7.35 -1.28
C THR A 130 -6.01 -7.21 -1.59
N ALA A 131 -5.32 -8.33 -1.73
CA ALA A 131 -3.89 -8.33 -2.00
C ALA A 131 -3.60 -7.81 -3.42
N ILE A 132 -2.41 -7.21 -3.61
CA ILE A 132 -1.91 -6.90 -4.95
C ILE A 132 -1.61 -8.21 -5.70
N GLY A 133 -1.82 -8.18 -7.01
CA GLY A 133 -1.49 -9.27 -7.93
C GLY A 133 -0.31 -8.91 -8.82
N SER A 134 0.41 -9.92 -9.30
CA SER A 134 1.37 -9.76 -10.39
C SER A 134 1.43 -11.01 -11.25
N SER A 135 1.72 -10.83 -12.54
CA SER A 135 2.05 -11.94 -13.45
C SER A 135 3.55 -12.23 -13.52
N LEU A 136 4.38 -11.58 -12.69
CA LEU A 136 5.81 -11.90 -12.59
C LEU A 136 5.99 -13.36 -12.16
N ALA A 137 7.05 -13.99 -12.69
CA ALA A 137 7.33 -15.39 -12.44
C ALA A 137 7.51 -15.65 -10.93
N GLY A 138 6.82 -16.69 -10.45
CA GLY A 138 6.86 -17.09 -9.04
C GLY A 138 6.34 -16.02 -8.08
N PHE A 139 5.51 -15.08 -8.54
CA PHE A 139 4.87 -14.12 -7.65
C PHE A 139 3.94 -14.82 -6.65
N ALA A 140 4.13 -14.51 -5.38
CA ALA A 140 3.25 -14.92 -4.29
C ALA A 140 2.94 -13.73 -3.39
N ALA A 141 1.66 -13.49 -3.12
CA ALA A 141 1.24 -12.51 -2.13
C ALA A 141 1.62 -12.98 -0.72
N ALA A 142 2.01 -12.03 0.13
CA ALA A 142 2.39 -12.31 1.50
C ALA A 142 1.20 -12.79 2.34
N THR A 143 1.46 -13.78 3.19
CA THR A 143 0.52 -14.31 4.18
C THR A 143 1.15 -14.32 5.57
N PRO A 144 0.42 -14.01 6.66
CA PRO A 144 -1.00 -13.67 6.71
C PRO A 144 -1.32 -12.25 6.22
N VAL A 145 -2.60 -11.92 6.10
CA VAL A 145 -3.06 -10.55 5.78
C VAL A 145 -2.44 -9.55 6.76
N PRO A 146 -1.81 -8.47 6.28
CA PRO A 146 -1.19 -7.48 7.14
C PRO A 146 -2.24 -6.75 7.98
N GLY A 147 -1.95 -6.55 9.26
CA GLY A 147 -2.76 -5.72 10.13
C GLY A 147 -2.75 -4.25 9.70
N LYS A 148 -3.81 -3.52 10.07
CA LYS A 148 -3.89 -2.07 9.86
C LYS A 148 -2.71 -1.36 10.54
N GLN A 149 -2.04 -0.49 9.79
CA GLN A 149 -1.09 0.48 10.29
C GLN A 149 -1.82 1.78 10.61
N PHE A 150 -1.47 2.38 11.73
CA PHE A 150 -2.03 3.63 12.23
C PHE A 150 -0.92 4.67 12.35
N ALA A 151 -1.29 5.90 12.71
CA ALA A 151 -0.35 7.02 12.81
C ALA A 151 0.83 6.77 13.76
N ASP A 152 0.70 5.89 14.77
CA ASP A 152 1.79 5.51 15.68
C ASP A 152 2.87 4.63 15.02
N LYS A 153 2.58 4.04 13.86
CA LYS A 153 3.50 3.17 13.09
C LYS A 153 4.12 3.87 11.88
N ILE A 154 3.91 5.18 11.75
CA ILE A 154 4.54 5.96 10.68
C ILE A 154 6.05 6.02 10.91
N ASP A 155 6.80 5.61 9.90
CA ASP A 155 8.26 5.77 9.82
C ASP A 155 8.62 6.30 8.44
N VAL A 156 9.33 7.43 8.38
CA VAL A 156 9.73 8.11 7.13
C VAL A 156 11.21 7.94 6.81
N SER A 157 11.93 7.09 7.55
CA SER A 157 13.35 6.81 7.34
C SER A 157 13.65 6.09 6.02
N THR A 158 12.63 5.49 5.40
CA THR A 158 12.72 4.79 4.12
C THR A 158 11.72 5.36 3.12
N VAL A 159 12.00 5.19 1.83
CA VAL A 159 11.07 5.57 0.75
C VAL A 159 9.73 4.85 0.90
N LYS A 160 9.77 3.55 1.22
CA LYS A 160 8.58 2.74 1.51
C LYS A 160 7.74 3.34 2.63
N GLY A 161 8.36 3.60 3.77
CA GLY A 161 7.69 4.12 4.95
C GLY A 161 7.13 5.53 4.69
N ALA A 162 7.87 6.40 4.01
CA ALA A 162 7.41 7.73 3.62
C ALA A 162 6.17 7.69 2.72
N GLN A 163 6.15 6.79 1.73
CA GLN A 163 4.99 6.64 0.83
C GLN A 163 3.76 6.10 1.58
N GLN A 164 3.94 5.10 2.44
CA GLN A 164 2.86 4.56 3.27
C GLN A 164 2.33 5.57 4.30
N ALA A 165 3.22 6.41 4.84
CA ALA A 165 2.86 7.47 5.77
C ALA A 165 1.87 8.46 5.16
N MET A 166 2.04 8.81 3.88
CA MET A 166 1.12 9.72 3.19
C MET A 166 -0.31 9.18 3.16
N GLU A 167 -0.48 7.88 2.93
CA GLU A 167 -1.81 7.25 2.91
C GLU A 167 -2.44 7.18 4.31
N VAL A 168 -1.66 6.87 5.34
CA VAL A 168 -2.13 6.84 6.74
C VAL A 168 -2.54 8.24 7.20
N VAL A 169 -1.75 9.27 6.86
CA VAL A 169 -2.02 10.67 7.22
C VAL A 169 -3.26 11.18 6.49
N ASP A 170 -3.43 10.89 5.21
CA ASP A 170 -4.60 11.33 4.45
C ASP A 170 -5.89 10.78 5.06
N LYS A 171 -5.90 9.47 5.38
CA LYS A 171 -7.02 8.86 6.10
C LYS A 171 -7.26 9.45 7.47
N ALA A 172 -6.19 9.77 8.20
CA ALA A 172 -6.28 10.43 9.50
C ALA A 172 -6.95 11.80 9.37
N LEU A 173 -6.51 12.62 8.41
CA LEU A 173 -7.08 13.94 8.14
C LEU A 173 -8.54 13.85 7.67
N GLY A 174 -8.87 12.88 6.82
CA GLY A 174 -10.24 12.60 6.39
C GLY A 174 -11.16 12.28 7.58
N ALA A 175 -10.72 11.40 8.49
CA ALA A 175 -11.48 11.06 9.69
C ALA A 175 -11.68 12.27 10.63
N ILE A 176 -10.64 13.09 10.82
CA ILE A 176 -10.70 14.30 11.65
C ILE A 176 -11.63 15.35 11.03
N ASN A 177 -11.54 15.57 9.71
CA ASN A 177 -12.40 16.53 9.03
C ASN A 177 -13.87 16.12 9.08
N SER A 178 -14.19 14.83 8.89
CA SER A 178 -15.55 14.31 9.07
C SER A 178 -16.04 14.54 10.50
N THR A 179 -15.22 14.22 11.51
CA THR A 179 -15.62 14.41 12.92
C THR A 179 -15.83 15.88 13.26
N ARG A 180 -15.03 16.80 12.71
CA ARG A 180 -15.21 18.24 12.91
C ARG A 180 -16.46 18.76 12.21
N ALA A 181 -16.82 18.20 11.06
CA ALA A 181 -18.07 18.51 10.40
C ALA A 181 -19.26 18.04 11.26
N ASP A 182 -19.22 16.81 11.77
CA ASP A 182 -20.27 16.25 12.63
C ASP A 182 -20.43 17.03 13.96
N LEU A 183 -19.32 17.54 14.53
CA LEU A 183 -19.37 18.37 15.74
C LEU A 183 -19.78 19.84 15.48
N GLY A 184 -19.69 20.30 14.24
CA GLY A 184 -20.08 21.64 13.85
C GLY A 184 -21.56 21.75 13.44
N ALA A 185 -22.17 20.63 13.04
CA ALA A 185 -23.59 20.50 12.73
C ALA A 185 -24.43 20.42 14.02
#